data_AF-A0A3D3CQV2-F1
#
_entry.id   AF-A0A3D3CQV2-F1
#
_cell.length_a   1.000
_cell.length_b   1.000
_cell.length_c   1.000
_cell.angle_alpha   90.00
_cell.angle_beta   90.00
_cell.angle_gamma   90.00
#
_symmetry.space_group_name_H-M   'P 1'
#
loop_
_entity.id
_entity.type
_entity.pdbx_description
1 polymer ?
#
loop_
_entity_poly.entity_id
_entity_poly.type
_entity_poly.pdbx_seq_one_letter_code
_entity_poly.pdbx_strand_id
1 'polypeptide(L)'
;MEKHIRTRFSPEKVLKNSTNTVREFGMELLYMSILLASSLLLFFFLVHSVIPEQRNMIDQGAFLFLKPLISKDHTWYAQVVTFFGTGTFLIPSYVFIVFYLIRNNYKKYGMLVSATVISSLLLGWILKPLFHRARPPYPLVTGAGGYSFPSGHALGGFIFSGVLLYLVWNTCKNIYLKWCSSLCFLLFGLMIGLSRIYLHVHYATDVMGSLLLTLAWFSFICIVFRFIYKHEMHERELPEHASGPLPEDLGHYINKGLKTFSGRL
;
A
#
# COMPACT_ATOMS: atom_id res chain seq x y z
N MET A 1 49.68 3.73 13.51
CA MET A 1 48.24 3.57 13.82
C MET A 1 47.33 4.50 12.97
N GLU A 2 47.86 5.40 12.13
CA GLU A 2 47.08 6.33 11.30
C GLU A 2 46.58 5.80 9.94
N LYS A 3 47.18 4.73 9.40
CA LYS A 3 46.79 4.18 8.08
C LYS A 3 45.44 3.43 8.07
N HIS A 4 44.89 3.10 9.24
CA HIS A 4 43.62 2.35 9.33
C HIS A 4 42.36 3.22 9.47
N ILE A 5 42.49 4.54 9.67
CA ILE A 5 41.33 5.44 9.75
C ILE A 5 40.95 5.99 8.36
N ARG A 6 41.93 6.16 7.45
CA ARG A 6 41.73 6.76 6.12
C ARG A 6 40.89 5.93 5.13
N THR A 7 40.70 4.63 5.36
CA THR A 7 39.95 3.75 4.44
C THR A 7 38.44 3.72 4.68
N ARG A 8 37.97 4.26 5.82
CA ARG A 8 36.54 4.31 6.19
C ARG A 8 35.79 5.52 5.60
N PHE A 9 36.50 6.61 5.28
CA PHE A 9 35.91 7.84 4.77
C PHE A 9 36.66 8.33 3.51
N SER A 10 36.57 7.55 2.42
CA SER A 10 36.92 8.08 1.10
C SER A 10 35.77 8.98 0.62
N PRO A 11 36.02 10.24 0.19
CA PRO A 11 35.01 11.11 -0.40
C PRO A 11 34.25 10.45 -1.56
N GLU A 12 34.92 9.58 -2.33
CA GLU A 12 34.30 8.80 -3.40
C GLU A 12 33.27 7.78 -2.89
N LYS A 13 33.53 7.13 -1.75
CA LYS A 13 32.55 6.22 -1.11
C LYS A 13 31.34 6.98 -0.59
N VAL A 14 31.55 8.17 -0.02
CA VAL A 14 30.46 9.04 0.47
C VAL A 14 29.60 9.55 -0.69
N LEU A 15 30.23 10.03 -1.77
CA LEU A 15 29.54 10.48 -2.99
C LEU A 15 28.81 9.33 -3.69
N LYS A 16 29.41 8.13 -3.75
CA LYS A 16 28.78 6.95 -4.35
C LYS A 16 27.59 6.43 -3.52
N ASN A 17 27.70 6.46 -2.19
CA ASN A 17 26.58 6.10 -1.31
C ASN A 17 25.44 7.11 -1.43
N SER A 18 25.74 8.42 -1.41
CA SER A 18 24.74 9.48 -1.59
C SER A 18 24.03 9.39 -2.95
N THR A 19 24.76 9.17 -4.04
CA THR A 19 24.16 9.01 -5.38
C THR A 19 23.31 7.74 -5.50
N ASN A 20 23.72 6.63 -4.86
CA ASN A 20 22.93 5.40 -4.82
C ASN A 20 21.63 5.58 -4.04
N THR A 21 21.66 6.24 -2.87
CA THR A 21 20.45 6.54 -2.10
C THR A 21 19.48 7.40 -2.89
N VAL A 22 19.96 8.50 -3.49
CA VAL A 22 19.10 9.41 -4.27
C VAL A 22 18.47 8.66 -5.44
N ARG A 23 19.22 7.75 -6.08
CA ARG A 23 18.71 6.90 -7.15
C ARG A 23 17.67 5.91 -6.65
N GLU A 24 17.92 5.21 -5.56
CA GLU A 24 16.97 4.24 -4.97
C GLU A 24 15.67 4.93 -4.55
N PHE A 25 15.76 6.08 -3.88
CA PHE A 25 14.62 6.92 -3.55
C PHE A 25 13.83 7.34 -4.79
N GLY A 26 14.53 7.80 -5.84
CA GLY A 26 13.91 8.19 -7.10
C GLY A 26 13.20 7.04 -7.80
N MET A 27 13.79 5.84 -7.79
CA MET A 27 13.19 4.65 -8.39
C MET A 27 11.97 4.16 -7.61
N GLU A 28 12.03 4.11 -6.27
CA GLU A 28 10.86 3.78 -5.45
C GLU A 28 9.69 4.73 -5.73
N LEU A 29 9.96 6.03 -5.76
CA LEU A 29 8.95 7.04 -6.06
C LEU A 29 8.38 6.88 -7.47
N LEU A 30 9.22 6.56 -8.45
CA LEU A 30 8.81 6.28 -9.83
C LEU A 30 7.88 5.07 -9.90
N TYR A 31 8.24 3.95 -9.27
CA TYR A 31 7.40 2.75 -9.25
C TYR A 31 6.03 3.01 -8.60
N MET A 32 6.00 3.73 -7.47
CA MET A 32 4.75 4.08 -6.79
C MET A 32 3.90 5.03 -7.66
N SER A 33 4.53 5.94 -8.39
CA SER A 33 3.84 6.88 -9.28
C SER A 33 3.23 6.16 -10.50
N ILE A 34 3.97 5.21 -11.08
CA ILE A 34 3.47 4.36 -12.17
C ILE A 34 2.31 3.48 -11.68
N LEU A 35 2.44 2.88 -10.50
CA LEU A 35 1.38 2.05 -9.91
C LEU A 35 0.13 2.89 -9.62
N LEU A 36 0.28 4.11 -9.08
CA LEU A 36 -0.82 5.05 -8.86
C LEU A 36 -1.52 5.39 -10.19
N ALA A 37 -0.76 5.83 -11.20
CA ALA A 37 -1.32 6.27 -12.47
C ALA A 37 -2.03 5.12 -13.21
N SER A 38 -1.40 3.95 -13.29
CA SER A 38 -1.99 2.77 -13.93
C SER A 38 -3.23 2.27 -13.18
N SER A 39 -3.21 2.24 -11.85
CA SER A 39 -4.37 1.83 -11.05
C SER A 39 -5.56 2.79 -11.22
N LEU A 40 -5.30 4.09 -11.26
CA LEU A 40 -6.34 5.09 -11.53
C LEU A 40 -6.90 4.97 -12.96
N LEU A 41 -6.03 4.84 -13.96
CA LEU A 41 -6.45 4.66 -15.35
C LEU A 41 -7.35 3.43 -15.50
N LEU A 42 -6.94 2.29 -14.95
CA LEU A 42 -7.71 1.05 -14.97
C LEU A 42 -9.01 1.17 -14.17
N PHE A 43 -8.99 1.90 -13.04
CA PHE A 43 -10.20 2.13 -12.25
C PHE A 43 -11.22 2.96 -13.03
N PHE A 44 -10.79 4.06 -13.67
CA PHE A 44 -11.67 4.89 -14.50
C PHE A 44 -12.20 4.13 -15.71
N PHE A 45 -11.35 3.35 -16.38
CA PHE A 45 -11.76 2.46 -17.46
C PHE A 45 -12.86 1.49 -16.98
N LEU A 46 -12.63 0.81 -15.85
CA LEU A 46 -13.60 -0.13 -15.28
C LEU A 46 -14.92 0.55 -14.91
N VAL A 47 -14.87 1.72 -14.26
CA VAL A 47 -16.06 2.50 -13.92
C VAL A 47 -16.84 2.88 -15.18
N HIS A 48 -16.15 3.39 -16.20
CA HIS A 48 -16.78 3.78 -17.47
C HIS A 48 -17.43 2.60 -18.19
N SER A 49 -16.81 1.42 -18.15
CA SER A 49 -17.36 0.21 -18.76
C SER A 49 -18.52 -0.42 -18.00
N VAL A 50 -18.63 -0.19 -16.68
CA VAL A 50 -19.52 -1.00 -15.82
C VAL A 50 -20.73 -0.22 -15.33
N ILE A 51 -20.56 1.07 -15.01
CA ILE A 51 -21.64 1.87 -14.42
C ILE A 51 -22.80 2.13 -15.42
N PRO A 52 -22.57 2.40 -16.72
CA PRO A 52 -23.66 2.64 -17.66
C PRO A 52 -24.51 1.40 -17.97
N GLU A 53 -23.89 0.27 -18.28
CA GLU A 53 -24.60 -0.94 -18.74
C GLU A 53 -25.12 -1.80 -17.58
N GLN A 54 -24.55 -1.64 -16.37
CA GLN A 54 -24.81 -2.39 -15.13
C GLN A 54 -24.63 -3.92 -15.20
N ARG A 55 -24.65 -4.51 -16.41
CA ARG A 55 -24.38 -5.92 -16.72
C ARG A 55 -23.11 -6.03 -17.56
N ASN A 56 -22.15 -6.82 -17.10
CA ASN A 56 -20.91 -7.08 -17.82
C ASN A 56 -20.67 -8.60 -17.91
N MET A 57 -20.07 -9.07 -19.01
CA MET A 57 -19.69 -10.47 -19.22
C MET A 57 -18.74 -10.99 -18.13
N ILE A 58 -17.86 -10.14 -17.59
CA ILE A 58 -16.95 -10.50 -16.49
C ILE A 58 -17.74 -10.90 -15.25
N ASP A 59 -18.77 -10.12 -14.91
CA ASP A 59 -19.59 -10.36 -13.73
C ASP A 59 -20.42 -11.64 -13.86
N GLN A 60 -21.01 -11.86 -15.04
CA GLN A 60 -21.77 -13.07 -15.33
C GLN A 60 -20.86 -14.31 -15.35
N GLY A 61 -19.70 -14.21 -15.97
CA GLY A 61 -18.70 -15.28 -16.01
C GLY A 61 -18.23 -15.66 -14.61
N ALA A 62 -17.98 -14.68 -13.73
CA ALA A 62 -17.59 -14.94 -12.35
C ALA A 62 -18.70 -15.67 -11.55
N PHE A 63 -19.97 -15.27 -11.70
CA PHE A 63 -21.07 -15.98 -11.05
C PHE A 63 -21.26 -17.40 -11.61
N LEU A 64 -21.15 -17.58 -12.92
CA LEU A 64 -21.24 -18.90 -13.54
C LEU A 64 -20.10 -19.82 -13.08
N PHE A 65 -18.90 -19.29 -12.94
CA PHE A 65 -17.74 -20.04 -12.42
C PHE A 65 -17.94 -20.49 -10.97
N LEU A 66 -18.53 -19.64 -10.12
CA LEU A 66 -18.74 -19.95 -8.70
C LEU A 66 -19.99 -20.77 -8.44
N LYS A 67 -20.97 -20.77 -9.36
CA LYS A 67 -22.26 -21.47 -9.19
C LYS A 67 -22.12 -22.94 -8.77
N PRO A 68 -21.23 -23.77 -9.34
CA PRO A 68 -21.08 -25.18 -8.94
C PRO A 68 -20.55 -25.35 -7.51
N LEU A 69 -19.91 -24.33 -6.95
CA LEU A 69 -19.36 -24.35 -5.60
C LEU A 69 -20.40 -24.00 -4.53
N ILE A 70 -21.61 -23.57 -4.92
CA ILE A 70 -22.62 -23.12 -3.97
C ILE A 70 -23.14 -24.31 -3.16
N SER A 71 -22.78 -24.35 -1.88
CA SER A 71 -23.26 -25.32 -0.89
C SER A 71 -23.45 -24.66 0.47
N LYS A 72 -24.13 -25.33 1.42
CA LYS A 72 -24.30 -24.81 2.78
C LYS A 72 -22.94 -24.59 3.47
N ASP A 73 -22.03 -25.55 3.34
CA ASP A 73 -20.72 -25.51 3.99
C ASP A 73 -19.83 -24.41 3.38
N HIS A 74 -19.74 -24.33 2.06
CA HIS A 74 -18.98 -23.27 1.38
C HIS A 74 -19.55 -21.87 1.68
N THR A 75 -20.87 -21.76 1.85
CA THR A 75 -21.50 -20.49 2.25
C THR A 75 -21.11 -20.09 3.67
N TRP A 76 -21.07 -21.03 4.60
CA TRP A 76 -20.56 -20.78 5.95
C TRP A 76 -19.09 -20.34 5.91
N TYR A 77 -18.22 -21.05 5.18
CA TYR A 77 -16.82 -20.63 5.01
C TYR A 77 -16.70 -19.22 4.42
N ALA A 78 -17.49 -18.89 3.39
CA ALA A 78 -17.49 -17.57 2.81
C ALA A 78 -17.93 -16.49 3.81
N GLN A 79 -18.91 -16.77 4.67
CA GLN A 79 -19.32 -15.85 5.75
C GLN A 79 -18.20 -15.65 6.79
N VAL A 80 -17.49 -16.72 7.18
CA VAL A 80 -16.35 -16.62 8.10
C VAL A 80 -15.22 -15.80 7.48
N VAL A 81 -14.87 -16.06 6.22
CA VAL A 81 -13.83 -15.29 5.52
C VAL A 81 -14.24 -13.83 5.40
N THR A 82 -15.50 -13.56 5.04
CA THR A 82 -15.97 -12.19 4.82
C THR A 82 -16.06 -11.38 6.11
N PHE A 83 -16.21 -12.02 7.27
CA PHE A 83 -16.19 -11.36 8.57
C PHE A 83 -14.92 -10.52 8.76
N PHE A 84 -13.77 -10.98 8.28
CA PHE A 84 -12.53 -10.21 8.38
C PHE A 84 -12.49 -8.92 7.54
N GLY A 85 -13.42 -8.78 6.59
CA GLY A 85 -13.63 -7.55 5.83
C GLY A 85 -14.63 -6.59 6.46
N THR A 86 -15.25 -6.92 7.60
CA THR A 86 -16.27 -6.07 8.23
C THR A 86 -15.62 -4.95 9.07
N GLY A 87 -16.36 -3.86 9.27
CA GLY A 87 -15.96 -2.85 10.25
C GLY A 87 -15.85 -3.38 11.69
N THR A 88 -16.64 -4.42 12.03
CA THR A 88 -16.61 -5.03 13.37
C THR A 88 -15.29 -5.73 13.67
N PHE A 89 -14.64 -6.34 12.68
CA PHE A 89 -13.29 -6.89 12.83
C PHE A 89 -12.21 -5.82 12.61
N LEU A 90 -12.35 -5.02 11.56
CA LEU A 90 -11.29 -4.12 11.11
C LEU A 90 -11.06 -2.95 12.07
N ILE A 91 -12.11 -2.32 12.61
CA ILE A 91 -11.96 -1.14 13.47
C ILE A 91 -11.18 -1.48 14.76
N PRO A 92 -11.54 -2.52 15.54
CA PRO A 92 -10.75 -2.91 16.71
C PRO A 92 -9.33 -3.31 16.35
N SER A 93 -9.14 -4.01 15.23
CA SER A 93 -7.81 -4.43 14.75
C SER A 93 -6.91 -3.23 14.46
N TYR A 94 -7.42 -2.20 13.79
CA TYR A 94 -6.66 -0.98 13.53
C TYR A 94 -6.37 -0.19 14.80
N VAL A 95 -7.33 -0.09 15.73
CA VAL A 95 -7.09 0.54 17.04
C VAL A 95 -5.95 -0.16 17.76
N PHE A 96 -5.95 -1.50 17.78
CA PHE A 96 -4.89 -2.29 18.37
C PHE A 96 -3.53 -2.07 17.68
N ILE A 97 -3.48 -2.12 16.34
CA ILE A 97 -2.26 -1.90 15.56
C ILE A 97 -1.68 -0.50 15.83
N VAL A 98 -2.50 0.55 15.76
CA VAL A 98 -2.06 1.93 15.99
C VAL A 98 -1.58 2.11 17.43
N PHE A 99 -2.32 1.59 18.41
CA PHE A 99 -1.90 1.61 19.81
C PHE A 99 -0.55 0.90 20.01
N TYR A 100 -0.39 -0.30 19.47
CA TYR A 100 0.86 -1.06 19.52
C TYR A 100 2.03 -0.27 18.89
N LEU A 101 1.83 0.33 17.72
CA LEU A 101 2.87 1.12 17.05
C LEU A 101 3.27 2.36 17.86
N ILE A 102 2.30 3.07 18.43
CA ILE A 102 2.58 4.25 19.27
C ILE A 102 3.33 3.82 20.54
N ARG A 103 2.92 2.73 21.19
CA ARG A 103 3.51 2.25 22.44
C ARG A 103 4.97 1.82 22.30
N ASN A 104 5.34 1.30 21.12
CA ASN A 104 6.66 0.80 20.80
C ASN A 104 7.54 1.81 20.02
N ASN A 105 7.25 3.11 20.11
CA ASN A 105 8.00 4.20 19.44
C ASN A 105 8.01 4.15 17.90
N TYR A 106 7.05 3.47 17.29
CA TYR A 106 6.81 3.43 15.83
C TYR A 106 5.77 4.47 15.39
N LYS A 107 5.75 5.66 16.03
CA LYS A 107 4.71 6.69 15.84
C LYS A 107 4.45 7.05 14.38
N LYS A 108 5.51 7.17 13.57
CA LYS A 108 5.40 7.48 12.12
C LYS A 108 4.59 6.42 11.35
N TYR A 109 4.79 5.15 11.66
CA TYR A 109 4.01 4.07 11.06
C TYR A 109 2.57 4.09 11.56
N GLY A 110 2.36 4.42 12.84
CA GLY A 110 1.01 4.64 13.39
C GLY A 110 0.26 5.77 12.68
N MET A 111 0.93 6.87 12.35
CA MET A 111 0.35 7.99 11.58
C MET A 111 -0.03 7.57 10.16
N LEU A 112 0.86 6.85 9.44
CA LEU A 112 0.55 6.33 8.10
C LEU A 112 -0.65 5.39 8.12
N VAL A 113 -0.70 4.46 9.07
CA VAL A 113 -1.80 3.52 9.22
C VAL A 113 -3.10 4.27 9.50
N SER A 114 -3.08 5.19 10.46
CA SER A 114 -4.26 6.00 10.82
C SER A 114 -4.77 6.81 9.62
N ALA A 115 -3.87 7.50 8.92
CA ALA A 115 -4.21 8.27 7.73
C ALA A 115 -4.81 7.39 6.64
N THR A 116 -4.22 6.23 6.37
CA THR A 116 -4.71 5.27 5.36
C THR A 116 -6.12 4.79 5.70
N VAL A 117 -6.37 4.39 6.95
CA VAL A 117 -7.65 3.83 7.38
C VAL A 117 -8.74 4.88 7.35
N ILE A 118 -8.52 6.04 7.97
CA ILE A 118 -9.53 7.11 8.04
C ILE A 118 -9.91 7.56 6.63
N SER A 119 -8.90 7.79 5.79
CA SER A 119 -9.16 8.30 4.44
C SER A 119 -9.76 7.25 3.50
N SER A 120 -9.39 5.97 3.61
CA SER A 120 -10.02 4.90 2.81
C SER A 120 -11.49 4.66 3.20
N LEU A 121 -11.82 4.81 4.50
CA LEU A 121 -13.21 4.80 4.95
C LEU A 121 -14.00 5.95 4.32
N LEU A 122 -13.46 7.18 4.37
CA LEU A 122 -14.09 8.34 3.74
C LEU A 122 -14.28 8.14 2.24
N LEU A 123 -13.26 7.59 1.56
CA LEU A 123 -13.30 7.30 0.13
C LEU A 123 -14.44 6.32 -0.20
N GLY A 124 -14.57 5.23 0.55
CA GLY A 124 -15.67 4.28 0.38
C GLY A 124 -17.05 4.88 0.64
N TRP A 125 -17.15 5.77 1.62
CA TRP A 125 -18.38 6.50 1.96
C TRP A 125 -18.80 7.49 0.88
N ILE A 126 -17.85 8.17 0.23
CA ILE A 126 -18.12 9.14 -0.84
C ILE A 126 -18.43 8.43 -2.16
N LEU A 127 -17.67 7.40 -2.52
CA LEU A 127 -17.80 6.76 -3.83
C LEU A 127 -19.06 5.92 -3.98
N LYS A 128 -19.54 5.29 -2.92
CA LYS A 128 -20.76 4.47 -2.97
C LYS A 128 -21.99 5.23 -3.48
N PRO A 129 -22.39 6.36 -2.86
CA PRO A 129 -23.49 7.17 -3.36
C PRO A 129 -23.10 7.99 -4.59
N LEU A 130 -21.86 7.96 -5.08
CA LEU A 130 -21.54 8.59 -6.35
C LEU A 130 -21.96 7.70 -7.51
N PHE A 131 -21.62 6.41 -7.44
CA PHE A 131 -21.81 5.48 -8.55
C PHE A 131 -23.18 4.82 -8.61
N HIS A 132 -23.94 4.79 -7.51
CA HIS A 132 -25.34 4.35 -7.50
C HIS A 132 -25.62 2.95 -8.10
N ARG A 133 -24.61 2.07 -8.15
CA ARG A 133 -24.76 0.77 -8.79
C ARG A 133 -25.66 -0.15 -7.95
N ALA A 134 -26.67 -0.74 -8.59
CA ALA A 134 -27.53 -1.74 -7.97
C ALA A 134 -26.75 -3.01 -7.60
N ARG A 135 -27.21 -3.78 -6.61
CA ARG A 135 -26.61 -5.07 -6.24
C ARG A 135 -27.06 -6.21 -7.17
N PRO A 136 -26.30 -7.32 -7.21
CA PRO A 136 -26.79 -8.55 -7.84
C PRO A 136 -28.12 -9.00 -7.21
N PRO A 137 -29.05 -9.55 -8.00
CA PRO A 137 -30.27 -10.12 -7.48
C PRO A 137 -30.00 -11.47 -6.80
N TYR A 138 -30.89 -11.88 -5.89
CA TYR A 138 -30.84 -13.18 -5.20
C TYR A 138 -29.56 -13.43 -4.38
N PRO A 139 -29.27 -12.59 -3.37
CA PRO A 139 -28.11 -12.80 -2.50
C PRO A 139 -28.25 -14.10 -1.69
N LEU A 140 -27.13 -14.76 -1.41
CA LEU A 140 -27.11 -15.97 -0.57
C LEU A 140 -27.23 -15.66 0.94
N VAL A 141 -27.22 -14.37 1.29
CA VAL A 141 -27.29 -13.87 2.68
C VAL A 141 -28.19 -12.65 2.76
N THR A 142 -28.83 -12.48 3.92
CA THR A 142 -29.68 -11.33 4.22
C THR A 142 -28.86 -10.13 4.72
N GLY A 143 -29.45 -8.93 4.74
CA GLY A 143 -28.83 -7.73 5.32
C GLY A 143 -27.87 -6.95 4.42
N ALA A 144 -27.68 -7.35 3.16
CA ALA A 144 -26.89 -6.59 2.19
C ALA A 144 -27.68 -5.40 1.61
N GLY A 145 -27.73 -4.28 2.33
CA GLY A 145 -28.36 -3.03 1.86
C GLY A 145 -27.43 -2.08 1.09
N GLY A 146 -28.01 -1.06 0.44
CA GLY A 146 -27.30 0.03 -0.26
C GLY A 146 -26.60 -0.36 -1.57
N TYR A 147 -25.81 0.55 -2.12
CA TYR A 147 -25.12 0.38 -3.40
C TYR A 147 -24.01 -0.68 -3.38
N SER A 148 -23.78 -1.29 -4.55
CA SER A 148 -22.84 -2.38 -4.75
C SER A 148 -21.40 -1.91 -4.97
N PHE A 149 -21.21 -0.83 -5.74
CA PHE A 149 -19.89 -0.36 -6.14
C PHE A 149 -19.41 0.85 -5.32
N PRO A 150 -18.14 0.88 -4.88
CA PRO A 150 -17.22 -0.26 -4.76
C PRO A 150 -17.60 -1.17 -3.58
N SER A 151 -17.05 -2.38 -3.55
CA SER A 151 -17.28 -3.34 -2.45
C SER A 151 -16.55 -2.93 -1.16
N GLY A 152 -17.31 -2.57 -0.13
CA GLY A 152 -16.73 -2.11 1.15
C GLY A 152 -15.92 -3.18 1.91
N HIS A 153 -16.37 -4.44 1.92
CA HIS A 153 -15.62 -5.53 2.58
C HIS A 153 -14.33 -5.85 1.83
N ALA A 154 -14.37 -5.83 0.49
CA ALA A 154 -13.18 -6.04 -0.32
C ALA A 154 -12.19 -4.88 -0.12
N LEU A 155 -12.64 -3.63 -0.22
CA LEU A 155 -11.82 -2.44 0.04
C LEU A 155 -11.16 -2.49 1.43
N GLY A 156 -11.94 -2.79 2.47
CA GLY A 156 -11.43 -2.92 3.84
C GLY A 156 -10.39 -4.03 3.97
N GLY A 157 -10.65 -5.21 3.41
CA GLY A 157 -9.74 -6.35 3.42
C GLY A 157 -8.44 -6.10 2.65
N PHE A 158 -8.52 -5.43 1.49
CA PHE A 158 -7.34 -5.06 0.69
C PHE A 158 -6.48 -4.01 1.39
N ILE A 159 -7.10 -2.95 1.95
CA ILE A 159 -6.37 -1.94 2.73
C ILE A 159 -5.71 -2.58 3.95
N PHE A 160 -6.41 -3.46 4.67
CA PHE A 160 -5.87 -4.14 5.84
C PHE A 160 -4.66 -5.01 5.48
N SER A 161 -4.80 -5.81 4.43
CA SER A 161 -3.73 -6.66 3.91
C SER A 161 -2.52 -5.83 3.45
N GLY A 162 -2.76 -4.71 2.76
CA GLY A 162 -1.72 -3.78 2.32
C GLY A 162 -1.00 -3.09 3.48
N VAL A 163 -1.73 -2.69 4.53
CA VAL A 163 -1.16 -2.12 5.76
C VAL A 163 -0.27 -3.15 6.47
N LEU A 164 -0.75 -4.38 6.68
CA LEU A 164 0.06 -5.42 7.34
C LEU A 164 1.30 -5.74 6.52
N LEU A 165 1.16 -5.83 5.20
CA LEU A 165 2.27 -6.03 4.29
C LEU A 165 3.32 -4.92 4.43
N TYR A 166 2.89 -3.66 4.36
CA TYR A 166 3.76 -2.52 4.52
C TYR A 166 4.50 -2.54 5.86
N LEU A 167 3.81 -2.86 6.96
CA LEU A 167 4.44 -2.98 8.28
C LEU A 167 5.50 -4.09 8.30
N VAL A 168 5.21 -5.27 7.73
CA VAL A 168 6.18 -6.38 7.67
C VAL A 168 7.43 -5.98 6.89
N TRP A 169 7.28 -5.34 5.72
CA TRP A 169 8.42 -4.93 4.90
C TRP A 169 9.30 -3.88 5.57
N ASN A 170 8.71 -3.01 6.40
CA ASN A 170 9.41 -1.92 7.08
C ASN A 170 9.95 -2.27 8.47
N THR A 171 9.43 -3.32 9.13
CA THR A 171 9.82 -3.66 10.51
C THR A 171 10.52 -5.01 10.63
N CYS A 172 10.23 -5.96 9.75
CA CYS A 172 10.85 -7.28 9.77
C CYS A 172 12.20 -7.25 9.03
N LYS A 173 13.22 -7.93 9.58
CA LYS A 173 14.54 -8.06 8.94
C LYS A 173 14.65 -9.32 8.07
N ASN A 174 13.88 -10.36 8.37
CA ASN A 174 13.97 -11.65 7.69
C ASN A 174 13.25 -11.61 6.33
N ILE A 175 13.99 -11.86 5.25
CA ILE A 175 13.48 -11.81 3.88
C ILE A 175 12.47 -12.92 3.57
N TYR A 176 12.62 -14.12 4.14
CA TYR A 176 11.67 -15.22 3.95
C TYR A 176 10.32 -14.89 4.57
N LEU A 177 10.33 -14.33 5.78
CA LEU A 177 9.09 -13.87 6.43
C LEU A 177 8.41 -12.77 5.64
N LYS A 178 9.17 -11.86 5.02
CA LYS A 178 8.61 -10.83 4.13
C LYS A 178 7.85 -11.46 2.97
N TRP A 179 8.48 -12.35 2.21
CA TRP A 179 7.85 -12.99 1.05
C TRP A 179 6.69 -13.90 1.43
N CYS A 180 6.83 -14.72 2.47
CA CYS A 180 5.73 -15.58 2.95
C CYS A 180 4.53 -14.75 3.40
N SER A 181 4.75 -13.71 4.21
CA SER A 181 3.69 -12.81 4.65
C SER A 181 3.05 -12.07 3.48
N SER A 182 3.84 -11.72 2.45
CA SER A 182 3.35 -11.08 1.23
C SER A 182 2.33 -11.95 0.52
N LEU A 183 2.66 -13.23 0.32
CA LEU A 183 1.76 -14.19 -0.29
C LEU A 183 0.51 -14.41 0.59
N CYS A 184 0.69 -14.60 1.90
CA CYS A 184 -0.42 -14.81 2.83
C CYS A 184 -1.41 -13.64 2.85
N PHE A 185 -0.94 -12.40 2.99
CA PHE A 185 -1.82 -11.22 3.03
C PHE A 185 -2.47 -10.94 1.68
N LEU A 186 -1.77 -11.18 0.57
CA LEU A 186 -2.36 -11.07 -0.77
C LEU A 186 -3.52 -12.07 -0.92
N LEU A 187 -3.29 -13.35 -0.60
CA LEU A 187 -4.32 -14.38 -0.68
C LEU A 187 -5.48 -14.07 0.27
N PHE A 188 -5.20 -13.60 1.48
CA PHE A 188 -6.22 -13.23 2.46
C PHE A 188 -7.16 -12.14 1.93
N GLY A 189 -6.62 -11.03 1.41
CA GLY A 189 -7.43 -9.98 0.80
C GLY A 189 -8.25 -10.47 -0.39
N LEU A 190 -7.64 -11.27 -1.27
CA LEU A 190 -8.34 -11.86 -2.43
C LEU A 190 -9.47 -12.81 -2.00
N MET A 191 -9.27 -13.63 -0.97
CA MET A 191 -10.31 -14.49 -0.40
C MET A 191 -11.48 -13.69 0.16
N ILE A 192 -11.22 -12.57 0.84
CA ILE A 192 -12.28 -11.65 1.28
C ILE A 192 -13.06 -11.12 0.07
N GLY A 193 -12.38 -10.67 -0.99
CA GLY A 193 -13.02 -10.23 -2.22
C GLY A 193 -13.89 -11.33 -2.86
N LEU A 194 -13.32 -12.52 -3.07
CA LEU A 194 -13.99 -13.68 -3.66
C LEU A 194 -15.23 -14.10 -2.85
N SER A 195 -15.15 -14.04 -1.52
CA SER A 195 -16.31 -14.32 -0.65
C SER A 195 -17.50 -13.43 -0.99
N ARG A 196 -17.28 -12.17 -1.39
CA ARG A 196 -18.37 -11.23 -1.73
C ARG A 196 -19.06 -11.57 -3.04
N ILE A 197 -18.29 -12.07 -4.00
CA ILE A 197 -18.80 -12.53 -5.30
C ILE A 197 -19.56 -13.84 -5.09
N TYR A 198 -18.98 -14.78 -4.35
CA TYR A 198 -19.60 -16.06 -4.00
C TYR A 198 -20.94 -15.87 -3.29
N LEU A 199 -21.00 -14.99 -2.28
CA LEU A 199 -22.23 -14.71 -1.52
C LEU A 199 -23.28 -13.94 -2.35
N HIS A 200 -22.95 -13.61 -3.60
CA HIS A 200 -23.83 -12.96 -4.57
C HIS A 200 -24.33 -11.58 -4.09
N VAL A 201 -23.49 -10.87 -3.33
CA VAL A 201 -23.79 -9.54 -2.76
C VAL A 201 -23.04 -8.42 -3.47
N HIS A 202 -22.02 -8.77 -4.25
CA HIS A 202 -21.22 -7.86 -5.08
C HIS A 202 -20.87 -8.54 -6.39
N TYR A 203 -20.73 -7.73 -7.43
CA TYR A 203 -20.20 -8.14 -8.72
C TYR A 203 -18.67 -8.29 -8.66
N ALA A 204 -18.09 -9.06 -9.57
CA ALA A 204 -16.64 -9.23 -9.66
C ALA A 204 -15.94 -7.89 -9.92
N THR A 205 -16.54 -7.07 -10.77
CA THR A 205 -16.08 -5.71 -11.06
C THR A 205 -16.14 -4.77 -9.85
N ASP A 206 -17.06 -4.96 -8.88
CA ASP A 206 -17.05 -4.19 -7.62
C ASP A 206 -15.79 -4.49 -6.80
N VAL A 207 -15.37 -5.76 -6.79
CA VAL A 207 -14.18 -6.23 -6.08
C VAL A 207 -12.92 -5.75 -6.80
N MET A 208 -12.86 -5.87 -8.12
CA MET A 208 -11.75 -5.34 -8.93
C MET A 208 -11.60 -3.83 -8.77
N GLY A 209 -12.71 -3.08 -8.80
CA GLY A 209 -12.70 -1.65 -8.55
C GLY A 209 -12.16 -1.32 -7.16
N SER A 210 -12.52 -2.10 -6.14
CA SER A 210 -11.98 -1.93 -4.78
C SER A 210 -10.48 -2.23 -4.70
N LEU A 211 -9.98 -3.22 -5.44
CA LEU A 211 -8.55 -3.55 -5.52
C LEU A 211 -7.76 -2.41 -6.18
N LEU A 212 -8.21 -1.93 -7.34
CA LEU A 212 -7.57 -0.83 -8.06
C LEU A 212 -7.58 0.46 -7.22
N LEU A 213 -8.71 0.74 -6.56
CA LEU A 213 -8.82 1.88 -5.65
C LEU A 213 -7.87 1.76 -4.46
N THR A 214 -7.71 0.56 -3.90
CA THR A 214 -6.73 0.29 -2.83
C THR A 214 -5.32 0.56 -3.31
N LEU A 215 -4.93 0.02 -4.47
CA LEU A 215 -3.58 0.19 -5.02
C LEU A 215 -3.27 1.67 -5.29
N ALA A 216 -4.20 2.39 -5.91
CA ALA A 216 -4.08 3.82 -6.13
C ALA A 216 -3.95 4.57 -4.80
N TRP A 217 -4.90 4.38 -3.89
CA TRP A 217 -4.95 5.13 -2.63
C TRP A 217 -3.72 4.87 -1.75
N PHE A 218 -3.31 3.60 -1.63
CA PHE A 218 -2.16 3.23 -0.83
C PHE A 218 -0.85 3.76 -1.43
N SER A 219 -0.70 3.73 -2.76
CA SER A 219 0.46 4.34 -3.45
C SER A 219 0.52 5.84 -3.20
N PHE A 220 -0.61 6.54 -3.31
CA PHE A 220 -0.72 7.96 -3.01
C PHE A 220 -0.27 8.29 -1.57
N ILE A 221 -0.79 7.56 -0.58
CA ILE A 221 -0.40 7.77 0.83
C ILE A 221 1.09 7.49 1.04
N CYS A 222 1.64 6.43 0.45
CA CYS A 222 3.07 6.13 0.54
C CYS A 222 3.94 7.24 -0.06
N ILE A 223 3.54 7.79 -1.21
CA ILE A 223 4.22 8.92 -1.86
C ILE A 223 4.20 10.15 -0.93
N VAL A 224 3.02 10.55 -0.45
CA VAL A 224 2.87 11.70 0.45
C VAL A 224 3.70 11.50 1.72
N PHE A 225 3.65 10.32 2.32
CA PHE A 225 4.43 9.99 3.51
C PHE A 225 5.94 10.09 3.26
N ARG A 226 6.43 9.61 2.10
CA ARG A 226 7.84 9.74 1.73
C ARG A 226 8.28 11.20 1.56
N PHE A 227 7.41 12.06 1.04
CA PHE A 227 7.70 13.51 0.96
C PHE A 227 7.73 14.17 2.34
N ILE A 228 6.78 13.85 3.22
CA ILE A 228 6.72 14.42 4.58
C ILE A 228 7.94 14.01 5.41
N TYR A 229 8.34 12.74 5.35
CA TYR A 229 9.44 12.19 6.15
C TYR A 229 10.78 12.12 5.39
N LYS A 230 10.93 12.90 4.31
CA LYS A 230 12.14 12.91 3.47
C LYS A 230 13.41 13.24 4.24
N HIS A 231 13.34 14.20 5.18
CA HIS A 231 14.48 14.69 5.93
C HIS A 231 15.00 13.69 6.99
N GLU A 232 14.12 12.98 7.69
CA GLU A 232 14.50 11.99 8.72
C GLU A 232 15.13 10.72 8.14
N MET A 233 14.87 10.41 6.86
CA MET A 233 15.52 9.29 6.17
C MET A 233 16.96 9.62 5.78
N HIS A 234 17.26 10.89 5.51
CA HIS A 234 18.59 11.33 5.10
C HIS A 234 19.59 11.37 6.28
N GLU A 235 19.10 11.62 7.51
CA GLU A 235 19.91 11.61 8.74
C GLU A 235 20.35 10.20 9.18
N ARG A 236 19.59 9.16 8.86
CA ARG A 236 20.01 7.76 9.13
C ARG A 236 21.21 7.30 8.30
N GLU A 237 21.53 8.02 7.23
CA GLU A 237 22.60 7.68 6.29
C GLU A 237 23.88 8.48 6.50
N LEU A 238 23.81 9.57 7.28
CA LEU A 238 25.00 10.26 7.76
C LEU A 238 25.46 9.54 9.04
N PRO A 239 26.67 8.94 9.06
CA PRO A 239 27.16 8.30 10.28
C PRO A 239 27.20 9.35 11.41
N GLU A 240 26.66 9.00 12.58
CA GLU A 240 26.61 9.81 13.82
C GLU A 240 27.94 10.49 14.21
N HIS A 241 29.06 10.03 13.66
CA HIS A 241 30.39 10.61 13.84
C HIS A 241 30.75 11.81 12.94
N ALA A 242 29.87 12.25 12.04
CA ALA A 242 30.10 13.44 11.20
C ALA A 242 29.76 14.79 11.90
N SER A 243 29.40 14.76 13.19
CA SER A 243 29.10 15.93 14.04
C SER A 243 30.34 16.51 14.76
N GLY A 244 31.54 16.01 14.44
CA GLY A 244 32.78 16.71 14.79
C GLY A 244 32.97 17.95 13.90
N PRO A 245 33.66 19.00 14.37
CA PRO A 245 33.97 20.15 13.54
C PRO A 245 34.60 19.67 12.23
N LEU A 246 34.13 20.21 11.09
CA LEU A 246 34.74 19.93 9.79
C LEU A 246 36.25 20.15 9.93
N PRO A 247 37.11 19.18 9.55
CA PRO A 247 38.53 19.43 9.53
C PRO A 247 38.79 20.62 8.59
N GLU A 248 39.62 21.56 9.06
CA GLU A 248 39.90 22.86 8.40
C GLU A 248 40.39 22.72 6.94
N ASP A 249 40.75 21.50 6.53
CA ASP A 249 41.23 21.15 5.19
C ASP A 249 40.12 20.86 4.16
N LEU A 250 38.85 20.67 4.58
CA LEU A 250 37.77 20.28 3.65
C LEU A 250 37.44 21.39 2.63
N GLY A 251 37.58 22.65 3.03
CA GLY A 251 37.46 23.80 2.13
C GLY A 251 38.50 23.80 1.01
N HIS A 252 39.68 23.22 1.25
CA HIS A 252 40.74 23.10 0.25
C HIS A 252 40.42 22.02 -0.79
N TYR A 253 39.79 20.91 -0.39
CA TYR A 253 39.42 19.81 -1.29
C TYR A 253 38.23 20.13 -2.20
N ILE A 254 37.22 20.85 -1.69
CA ILE A 254 36.07 21.30 -2.50
C ILE A 254 36.55 22.27 -3.60
N ASN A 255 37.46 23.18 -3.28
CA ASN A 255 38.02 24.13 -4.24
C ASN A 255 38.91 23.44 -5.30
N LYS A 256 39.62 22.37 -4.93
CA LYS A 256 40.46 21.61 -5.85
C LYS A 256 39.63 20.73 -6.81
N GLY A 257 38.54 20.14 -6.32
CA GLY A 257 37.58 19.38 -7.14
C GLY A 257 36.86 20.25 -8.17
N LEU A 258 36.42 21.45 -7.79
CA LEU A 258 35.75 22.39 -8.69
C LEU A 258 36.69 22.94 -9.77
N LYS A 259 37.96 23.22 -9.45
CA LYS A 259 38.98 23.64 -10.44
C LYS A 259 39.35 22.55 -11.45
N THR A 260 39.19 21.27 -11.09
CA THR A 260 39.47 20.15 -12.01
C THR A 260 38.32 19.93 -13.00
N PHE A 261 37.10 20.34 -12.63
CA PHE A 261 35.91 20.26 -13.49
C PHE A 261 35.80 21.43 -14.48
N SER A 262 36.27 22.64 -14.12
CA SER A 262 36.24 23.80 -15.03
C SER A 262 37.37 23.83 -16.08
N GLY A 263 38.29 22.87 -16.07
CA GLY A 263 39.39 22.74 -17.05
C GLY A 263 39.14 21.71 -18.15
N ARG A 264 37.92 21.16 -18.25
CA ARG A 264 37.51 20.18 -19.27
C ARG A 264 36.25 20.60 -20.04
N LEU A 265 35.95 21.90 -20.09
CA LEU A 265 35.01 22.50 -21.02
C LEU A 265 35.78 23.41 -21.97
#